data_AF-A0A7K4JUX9-F1
#
_entry.id   AF-A0A7K4JUX9-F1
#
_cell.length_a   1.000
_cell.length_b   1.000
_cell.length_c   1.000
_cell.angle_alpha   90.00
_cell.angle_beta   90.00
_cell.angle_gamma   90.00
#
_symmetry.space_group_name_H-M   'P 1'
#
loop_
_entity.id
_entity.type
_entity.pdbx_description
1 polymer ?
#
loop_
_entity_poly.entity_id
_entity_poly.type
_entity_poly.pdbx_seq_one_letter_code
_entity_poly.pdbx_strand_id
1 'polypeptide(L)' 'PCPGPQRGECVCGRCRCREGFGGHACGCPLGRGRCLRGGQECSGHGRCVCGTCRCHHGYRGPLCDHCPSCPTPCQRLR' A
#
# COMPACT_ATOMS: atom_id res chain seq x y z
N PRO A 1 -8.56 -18.91 6.73
CA PRO A 1 -9.63 -18.96 5.69
C PRO A 1 -9.21 -18.18 4.44
N CYS A 2 -9.35 -18.78 3.25
CA CYS A 2 -9.08 -18.07 2.00
C CYS A 2 -10.26 -17.13 1.65
N PRO A 3 -10.01 -15.94 1.07
CA PRO A 3 -11.00 -14.89 0.80
C PRO A 3 -11.96 -15.20 -0.37
N GLY A 4 -12.03 -16.47 -0.80
CA GLY A 4 -12.90 -16.92 -1.88
C GLY A 4 -12.26 -16.90 -3.27
N PRO A 5 -12.96 -17.47 -4.27
CA PRO A 5 -12.40 -17.83 -5.56
C PRO A 5 -11.88 -16.63 -6.37
N GLN A 6 -12.35 -15.41 -6.11
CA GLN A 6 -11.86 -14.23 -6.84
C GLN A 6 -10.39 -13.90 -6.59
N ARG A 7 -9.85 -14.31 -5.43
CA ARG A 7 -8.48 -13.96 -4.99
C ARG A 7 -7.58 -15.18 -4.83
N GLY A 8 -8.16 -16.34 -4.58
CA GLY A 8 -7.42 -17.58 -4.46
C GLY A 8 -8.33 -18.78 -4.26
N GLU A 9 -7.75 -19.96 -4.37
CA GLU A 9 -8.42 -21.24 -4.19
C GLU A 9 -7.80 -21.98 -3.01
N CYS A 10 -8.62 -22.68 -2.22
CA CYS A 10 -8.11 -23.54 -1.16
C CYS A 10 -7.68 -24.89 -1.76
N VAL A 11 -6.40 -25.23 -1.66
CA VAL A 11 -5.85 -26.50 -2.15
C VAL A 11 -5.11 -27.17 -0.99
N CYS A 12 -5.62 -28.32 -0.54
CA CYS A 12 -5.07 -29.09 0.58
C CYS A 12 -4.78 -28.24 1.84
N GLY A 13 -5.71 -27.36 2.22
CA GLY A 13 -5.58 -26.51 3.41
C GLY A 13 -4.70 -25.27 3.25
N ARG A 14 -4.11 -25.04 2.07
CA ARG A 14 -3.32 -23.84 1.76
C ARG A 14 -3.97 -23.01 0.67
N CYS A 15 -3.89 -21.68 0.76
CA CYS A 15 -4.45 -20.81 -0.26
C CYS A 15 -3.48 -20.69 -1.45
N ARG A 16 -3.91 -21.13 -2.62
CA ARG A 16 -3.24 -20.86 -3.90
C ARG A 16 -3.79 -19.55 -4.46
N CYS A 17 -2.96 -18.50 -4.45
CA CYS A 17 -3.40 -17.18 -4.87
C CYS A 17 -3.49 -17.05 -6.39
N ARG A 18 -4.47 -16.29 -6.85
CA ARG A 18 -4.57 -15.88 -8.25
C ARG A 18 -3.57 -14.78 -8.56
N GLU A 19 -3.31 -14.57 -9.84
CA GLU A 19 -2.42 -13.50 -10.32
C GLU A 19 -2.81 -12.14 -9.72
N GLY A 20 -1.80 -11.38 -9.30
CA GLY A 20 -2.00 -10.08 -8.64
C GLY A 20 -2.38 -10.15 -7.16
N PHE A 21 -2.46 -11.34 -6.54
CA PHE A 21 -2.69 -11.52 -5.11
C PHE A 21 -1.63 -12.41 -4.45
N GLY A 22 -1.35 -12.17 -3.17
CA GLY A 22 -0.36 -12.90 -2.40
C GLY A 22 -0.64 -12.93 -0.90
N GLY A 23 0.34 -13.44 -0.16
CA GLY A 23 0.23 -13.70 1.29
C GLY A 23 -0.47 -15.02 1.60
N HIS A 24 -0.37 -15.47 2.85
CA HIS A 24 -0.88 -16.78 3.31
C HIS A 24 -2.36 -17.01 2.97
N ALA A 25 -3.15 -15.93 2.98
CA ALA A 25 -4.57 -15.97 2.66
C ALA A 25 -4.92 -15.18 1.38
N CYS A 26 -4.00 -14.86 0.48
CA CYS A 26 -4.33 -14.15 -0.77
C CYS A 26 -5.07 -12.80 -0.61
N GLY A 27 -5.01 -12.21 0.59
CA GLY A 27 -5.63 -10.92 0.90
C GLY A 27 -4.78 -9.74 0.42
N CYS A 28 -3.51 -9.97 0.11
CA CYS A 28 -2.55 -8.93 -0.24
C CYS A 28 -2.54 -8.70 -1.76
N PRO A 29 -3.11 -7.59 -2.29
CA PRO A 29 -2.93 -7.25 -3.68
C PRO A 29 -1.45 -6.92 -3.95
N LEU A 30 -0.88 -7.54 -4.98
CA LEU A 30 0.51 -7.35 -5.43
C LEU A 30 0.65 -6.13 -6.35
N GLY A 31 -0.47 -5.65 -6.91
CA GLY A 31 -0.50 -4.45 -7.74
C GLY A 31 -0.12 -3.19 -6.96
N ARG A 32 0.83 -2.41 -7.50
CA ARG A 32 1.32 -1.15 -6.90
C ARG A 32 0.52 0.08 -7.31
N GLY A 33 -0.43 -0.04 -8.24
CA GLY A 33 -1.18 1.11 -8.77
C GLY A 33 -1.85 1.97 -7.70
N ARG A 34 -2.34 1.36 -6.62
CA ARG A 34 -2.96 2.05 -5.48
C ARG A 34 -1.99 2.88 -4.64
N CYS A 35 -0.69 2.58 -4.76
CA CYS A 35 0.39 3.26 -4.03
C CYS A 35 1.11 4.30 -4.91
N LEU A 36 0.82 4.37 -6.21
CA LEU A 36 1.52 5.26 -7.14
C LEU A 36 0.76 6.58 -7.29
N ARG A 37 1.44 7.70 -7.07
CA ARG A 37 0.94 9.05 -7.36
C ARG A 37 1.96 9.79 -8.20
N GLY A 38 1.57 10.23 -9.40
CA GLY A 38 2.48 10.92 -10.32
C GLY A 38 3.72 10.11 -10.67
N GLY A 39 3.63 8.77 -10.67
CA GLY A 39 4.77 7.87 -10.90
C GLY A 39 5.64 7.59 -9.67
N GLN A 40 5.38 8.21 -8.52
CA GLN A 40 6.10 7.94 -7.28
C GLN A 40 5.32 7.01 -6.35
N GLU A 41 5.98 5.98 -5.84
CA GLU A 41 5.41 5.08 -4.84
C GLU A 41 5.34 5.78 -3.48
N CYS A 42 4.15 5.86 -2.90
CA CYS A 42 3.88 6.47 -1.60
C CYS A 42 4.50 7.87 -1.48
N SER A 43 4.42 8.64 -2.58
CA SER A 43 4.99 10.00 -2.69
C SER A 43 6.49 10.07 -2.35
N GLY A 44 7.21 8.96 -2.48
CA GLY A 44 8.62 8.84 -2.08
C GLY A 44 8.85 8.74 -0.57
N HIS A 45 7.80 8.69 0.24
CA HIS A 45 7.84 8.76 1.69
C HIS A 45 7.32 7.50 2.38
N GLY A 46 7.38 6.36 1.68
CA GLY A 46 6.99 5.08 2.24
C GLY A 46 7.26 3.92 1.30
N ARG A 47 6.76 2.75 1.67
CA ARG A 47 6.80 1.54 0.82
C ARG A 47 5.41 0.98 0.64
N CYS A 48 5.09 0.53 -0.56
CA CYS A 48 3.82 -0.14 -0.83
C CYS A 48 3.84 -1.57 -0.27
N VAL A 49 2.95 -1.86 0.66
CA VAL A 49 2.75 -3.18 1.26
C VAL A 49 1.29 -3.57 1.08
N CYS A 50 1.02 -4.62 0.29
CA CYS A 50 -0.33 -5.11 0.04
C CYS A 50 -1.30 -4.04 -0.48
N GLY A 51 -0.83 -3.19 -1.41
CA GLY A 51 -1.63 -2.10 -1.98
C GLY A 51 -1.94 -0.95 -1.02
N THR A 52 -1.24 -0.89 0.13
CA THR A 52 -1.34 0.18 1.12
C THR A 52 0.06 0.75 1.39
N CYS A 53 0.18 2.08 1.49
CA CYS A 53 1.45 2.70 1.80
C CYS A 53 1.79 2.60 3.29
N ARG A 54 2.97 2.05 3.59
CA ARG A 54 3.58 2.12 4.91
C ARG A 54 4.55 3.29 4.95
N CYS A 55 4.13 4.39 5.58
CA CYS A 55 4.86 5.64 5.59
C CYS A 55 6.10 5.61 6.49
N HIS A 56 7.10 6.41 6.11
CA HIS A 56 8.24 6.74 6.95
C HIS A 56 7.80 7.65 8.11
N HIS A 57 8.63 7.71 9.16
CA HIS A 57 8.34 8.52 10.35
C HIS A 57 8.11 10.00 9.96
N GLY A 58 7.05 10.62 10.50
CA GLY A 58 6.66 11.99 10.19
C GLY A 58 5.71 12.15 8.99
N TYR A 59 5.51 11.10 8.18
CA TYR A 59 4.58 11.13 7.05
C TYR A 59 3.30 10.34 7.34
N ARG A 60 2.19 10.82 6.79
CA ARG A 60 0.83 10.30 7.02
C ARG A 60 0.01 10.36 5.73
N GLY A 61 -1.16 9.74 5.77
CA GLY A 61 -2.09 9.67 4.65
C GLY A 61 -1.94 8.37 3.85
N PRO A 62 -2.89 8.10 2.93
CA PRO A 62 -2.94 6.86 2.15
C PRO A 62 -1.75 6.70 1.20
N LEU A 63 -1.08 7.81 0.86
CA LEU A 63 0.06 7.88 -0.04
C LEU A 63 1.27 8.57 0.59
N CYS A 64 1.30 8.73 1.92
CA CYS A 64 2.41 9.37 2.65
C CYS A 64 2.75 10.78 2.17
N ASP A 65 1.77 11.50 1.64
CA ASP A 65 1.89 12.85 1.09
C ASP A 65 1.73 13.95 2.15
N HIS A 66 1.24 13.61 3.35
CA HIS A 66 1.07 14.56 4.42
C HIS A 66 2.22 14.49 5.42
N CYS A 67 2.91 15.62 5.60
CA CYS A 67 3.97 15.77 6.60
C CYS A 67 3.60 16.90 7.58
N PRO A 68 3.04 16.58 8.77
CA PRO A 68 2.58 17.59 9.73
C PRO A 68 3.71 18.46 10.29
N SER A 69 4.93 17.93 10.33
CA SER A 69 6.14 18.62 10.77
C SER A 69 6.85 19.38 9.64
N CYS A 70 6.41 19.23 8.39
CA CYS A 70 6.99 19.97 7.29
C CYS A 70 6.39 21.37 7.27
N PRO A 71 7.23 22.42 7.17
CA PRO A 71 6.72 23.77 7.12
C PRO A 71 5.87 23.94 5.88
N THR A 72 4.61 24.33 6.08
CA THR A 72 3.71 24.60 4.95
C THR A 72 4.24 25.81 4.17
N PRO A 73 3.88 25.96 2.89
CA PRO A 73 4.23 27.16 2.12
C PRO A 73 3.88 28.46 2.85
N CYS A 74 2.77 28.48 3.60
CA CYS A 74 2.37 29.61 4.44
C CYS A 74 3.32 29.87 5.63
N GLN A 75 3.94 28.83 6.19
CA GLN A 75 4.91 28.99 7.29
C GLN A 75 6.28 29.47 6.80
N ARG A 76 6.65 29.17 5.56
CA ARG A 76 7.90 29.63 4.93
C ARG A 76 7.87 31.08 4.44
N LEU A 77 6.69 31.71 4.42
CA LEU A 77 6.50 33.09 3.95
C LEU A 77 6.40 34.10 5.11
N ARG A 78 6.72 33.68 6.34
CA ARG A 78 6.77 34.54 7.52
C ARG A 78 8.13 35.17 7.72
#